data_AF-A0A672KSD5-F1
#
_entry.id   AF-A0A672KSD5-F1
#
_cell.length_a   1.000
_cell.length_b   1.000
_cell.length_c   1.000
_cell.angle_alpha   90.00
_cell.angle_beta   90.00
_cell.angle_gamma   90.00
#
_symmetry.space_group_name_H-M   'P 1'
#
loop_
_entity.id
_entity.type
_entity.pdbx_description
1 polymer ?
#
loop_
_entity_poly.entity_id
_entity_poly.type
_entity_poly.pdbx_seq_one_letter_code
_entity_poly.pdbx_strand_id
1 'polypeptide(L)' 'MGLYHIEFEKAGQRCGLQIWRIEKMELVPVPENLHGSFYIGDAYLVLHTIRQKNSCFYHLHYWLGKQQISCDL' A
#
# COMPACT_ATOMS: atom_id res chain seq x y z
N MET A 1 20.52 2.90 -6.71
CA MET A 1 19.74 4.12 -6.97
C MET A 1 18.28 3.71 -6.86
N GLY A 2 17.63 4.05 -5.75
CA GLY A 2 16.24 3.64 -5.50
C GLY A 2 15.27 4.50 -6.31
N LEU A 3 14.11 3.94 -6.67
CA LEU A 3 13.01 4.73 -7.20
C LEU A 3 12.56 5.73 -6.11
N TYR A 4 12.59 7.03 -6.42
CA TYR A 4 12.14 8.07 -5.50
C TYR A 4 10.63 8.18 -5.58
N HIS A 5 9.94 7.90 -4.47
CA HIS A 5 8.49 8.10 -4.35
C HIS A 5 8.17 8.56 -2.92
N ILE A 6 7.39 9.64 -2.79
CA ILE A 6 7.10 10.27 -1.49
C ILE A 6 6.44 9.32 -0.49
N GLU A 7 5.63 8.38 -0.99
CA GLU A 7 4.98 7.38 -0.13
C GLU A 7 5.96 6.33 0.42
N PHE A 8 7.10 6.10 -0.23
CA PHE A 8 8.14 5.20 0.31
C PHE A 8 8.91 5.84 1.46
N GLU A 9 9.05 7.17 1.48
CA GLU A 9 9.62 7.85 2.64
C GLU A 9 8.72 7.67 3.87
N LYS A 10 7.39 7.75 3.69
CA LYS A 10 6.40 7.67 4.77
C LYS A 10 6.05 6.23 5.19
N ALA A 11 6.31 5.25 4.32
CA ALA A 11 5.99 3.85 4.59
C ALA A 11 6.75 3.32 5.80
N GLY A 12 6.05 2.67 6.73
CA GLY A 12 6.67 1.99 7.87
C GLY A 12 7.19 2.90 8.99
N GLN A 13 7.03 4.22 8.89
CA GLN A 13 7.46 5.15 9.93
C GLN A 13 6.61 5.05 11.21
N ARG A 14 5.34 4.67 11.09
CA ARG A 14 4.39 4.52 12.20
C ARG A 14 3.83 3.10 12.24
N CYS A 15 3.56 2.61 13.46
CA CYS A 15 2.86 1.35 13.64
C CYS A 15 1.44 1.43 13.08
N GLY A 16 0.92 0.30 12.64
CA GLY A 16 -0.43 0.18 12.09
C GLY A 16 -0.45 -0.14 10.61
N LEU A 17 -1.60 0.07 10.00
CA LEU A 17 -1.90 -0.30 8.63
C LEU A 17 -1.77 0.91 7.70
N GLN A 18 -1.03 0.76 6.62
CA GLN A 18 -0.97 1.69 5.51
C GLN A 18 -1.44 0.95 4.26
N ILE A 19 -2.38 1.54 3.54
CA ILE A 19 -2.93 0.97 2.30
C ILE A 19 -2.76 2.02 1.20
N TRP A 20 -2.25 1.60 0.06
CA TRP A 20 -2.19 2.40 -1.14
C TRP A 20 -2.95 1.71 -2.26
N ARG A 21 -3.64 2.51 -3.07
CA ARG A 21 -4.19 2.11 -4.35
C ARG A 21 -3.22 2.52 -5.44
N ILE A 22 -3.04 1.67 -6.45
CA ILE A 22 -2.30 2.03 -7.66
C ILE A 22 -3.24 2.77 -8.60
N GLU A 23 -2.91 4.02 -8.91
CA GLU A 23 -3.66 4.85 -9.86
C GLU A 23 -2.69 5.44 -10.88
N LYS A 24 -2.83 5.09 -12.17
CA LYS A 24 -1.98 5.64 -13.25
C LYS A 24 -0.48 5.50 -12.94
N MET A 25 -0.07 4.32 -12.48
CA MET A 25 1.30 4.00 -12.06
C MET A 25 1.84 4.74 -10.82
N GLU A 26 0.99 5.42 -10.06
CA GLU A 26 1.35 6.11 -8.81
C GLU A 26 0.74 5.42 -7.59
N LEU A 27 1.42 5.47 -6.43
CA LEU A 27 0.88 5.00 -5.16
C LEU A 27 0.07 6.10 -4.50
N VAL A 28 -1.25 5.94 -4.46
CA VAL A 28 -2.18 6.88 -3.82
C VAL A 28 -2.63 6.31 -2.47
N PRO A 29 -2.43 7.01 -1.34
CA PRO A 29 -2.86 6.52 -0.04
C PRO A 29 -4.38 6.42 0.05
N VAL A 30 -4.88 5.28 0.55
CA VAL A 30 -6.30 5.06 0.77
C VAL A 30 -6.70 5.71 2.11
N PRO A 31 -7.73 6.57 2.12
CA PRO A 31 -8.28 7.15 3.34
C PRO A 31 -8.64 6.08 4.39
N GLU A 32 -8.32 6.32 5.66
CA GLU A 32 -8.52 5.33 6.75
C GLU A 32 -9.98 4.87 6.89
N ASN A 33 -10.95 5.74 6.58
CA ASN A 33 -12.38 5.41 6.59
C ASN A 33 -12.81 4.45 5.46
N LEU A 34 -11.96 4.22 4.46
CA LEU A 34 -12.20 3.30 3.34
C LEU A 34 -11.38 2.02 3.46
N HIS A 35 -10.57 1.85 4.51
CA HIS A 35 -9.80 0.63 4.72
C HIS A 35 -10.73 -0.58 4.81
N GLY A 36 -10.40 -1.64 4.07
CA GLY A 36 -11.21 -2.86 3.98
C GLY A 36 -12.21 -2.86 2.81
N SER A 37 -12.45 -1.72 2.16
CA SER A 37 -13.23 -1.65 0.93
C SER A 37 -12.29 -1.59 -0.29
N PHE A 38 -12.25 -2.68 -1.07
CA PHE A 38 -11.38 -2.80 -2.23
C PHE A 38 -12.20 -2.85 -3.53
N TYR A 39 -11.82 -2.02 -4.50
CA TYR A 39 -12.44 -2.05 -5.84
C TYR A 39 -11.84 -3.18 -6.68
N ILE A 40 -12.68 -4.07 -7.21
CA ILE A 40 -12.29 -5.25 -8.01
C ILE A 40 -11.56 -4.94 -9.32
N GLY A 41 -11.55 -3.69 -9.76
CA GLY A 41 -10.85 -3.21 -10.96
C GLY A 41 -9.46 -2.61 -10.68
N ASP A 42 -9.03 -2.54 -9.42
CA ASP A 42 -7.80 -1.84 -9.04
C ASP A 42 -6.78 -2.80 -8.41
N ALA A 43 -5.53 -2.33 -8.25
CA ALA A 43 -4.52 -2.98 -7.43
C ALA A 43 -4.24 -2.17 -6.17
N TYR A 44 -3.87 -2.86 -5.09
CA TYR A 44 -3.54 -2.26 -3.82
C TYR A 44 -2.27 -2.85 -3.22
N LEU A 45 -1.55 -2.01 -2.50
CA LEU A 45 -0.44 -2.38 -1.63
C LEU A 45 -0.86 -2.17 -0.18
N VAL A 46 -0.61 -3.15 0.68
CA VAL A 46 -0.97 -3.13 2.10
C VAL A 46 0.28 -3.39 2.91
N LEU A 47 0.68 -2.42 3.73
CA LEU A 47 1.78 -2.55 4.67
C LEU A 47 1.24 -2.53 6.10
N HIS A 48 1.47 -3.60 6.84
CA HIS A 48 1.24 -3.63 8.27
C HIS A 48 2.57 -3.56 9.02
N THR A 49 2.74 -2.50 9.80
CA THR A 49 3.95 -2.24 10.59
C THR A 49 3.69 -2.51 12.06
N ILE A 50 4.42 -3.46 12.62
CA ILE A 50 4.32 -3.87 14.03
C ILE A 50 5.61 -3.49 14.73
N ARG A 51 5.54 -2.68 15.78
CA ARG A 51 6.72 -2.38 16.61
C ARG A 51 6.65 -3.21 17.89
N GLN A 52 7.71 -3.96 18.15
CA GLN A 52 7.84 -4.78 19.34
C GLN A 52 9.18 -4.49 20.00
N LYS A 53 9.13 -3.90 21.20
CA LYS A 53 10.32 -3.47 21.96
C LYS A 53 11.25 -2.60 21.08
N ASN A 54 12.40 -3.16 20.68
CA ASN A 54 13.44 -2.47 19.91
C ASN A 54 13.43 -2.84 18.42
N SER A 55 12.46 -3.62 17.96
CA SER A 55 12.38 -4.10 16.58
C SER A 55 11.09 -3.67 15.90
N CYS A 56 11.15 -3.46 14.59
CA CYS A 56 9.99 -3.26 13.73
C CYS A 56 9.86 -4.46 12.77
N PHE A 57 8.64 -4.96 12.63
CA PHE A 57 8.26 -6.01 11.70
C PHE A 57 7.33 -5.42 10.66
N TYR A 58 7.53 -5.82 9.40
CA TYR A 58 6.78 -5.32 8.25
C TYR A 58 6.15 -6.50 7.53
N HIS A 59 4.83 -6.48 7.41
CA HIS A 59 4.08 -7.41 6.58
C HIS A 59 3.57 -6.65 5.36
N LEU A 60 4.19 -6.91 4.21
CA LEU A 60 3.82 -6.31 2.94
C LEU A 60 3.00 -7.30 2.12
N HIS A 61 1.80 -6.89 1.74
CA HIS A 61 0.88 -7.65 0.93
C HIS A 61 0.47 -6.82 -0.28
N TYR A 62 0.20 -7.50 -1.40
CA TYR A 62 -0.42 -6.88 -2.55
C TYR A 62 -1.76 -7.58 -2.82
N TRP A 63 -2.74 -6.81 -3.26
CA TRP A 63 -4.05 -7.29 -3.66
C TRP A 63 -4.28 -6.89 -5.11
N LEU A 64 -4.66 -7.87 -5.94
CA LEU A 64 -4.95 -7.68 -7.36
C LEU A 64 -6.45 -7.91 -7.58
N GLY A 65 -7.13 -6.87 -8.06
CA GLY A 65 -8.52 -6.96 -8.42
C GLY A 65 -8.74 -7.93 -9.58
N LYS A 66 -9.76 -8.77 -9.50
CA LYS A 66 -10.07 -9.77 -10.53
C LYS A 66 -10.35 -9.15 -11.90
N GLN A 67 -10.88 -7.94 -11.93
CA GLN A 67 -11.21 -7.19 -13.14
C GLN A 67 -10.21 -6.07 -13.41
N GLN A 68 -9.05 -6.08 -12.74
CA GLN A 68 -8.02 -5.11 -13.02
C GLN A 68 -7.61 -5.25 -14.49
N ILE A 69 -7.97 -4.23 -15.26
CA ILE A 69 -7.59 -4.17 -16.66
C ILE A 69 -6.10 -3.82 -16.65
N SER A 70 -5.27 -4.73 -17.16
CA SER A 70 -3.84 -4.48 -17.37
C SER A 70 -3.67 -3.46 -18.49
N CYS A 71 -3.93 -2.19 -18.20
CA CYS A 71 -3.56 -1.06 -19.07
C CYS A 71 -2.32 -0.32 -18.55
N ASP A 72 -1.79 -0.73 -17.40
CA ASP A 72 -0.66 -0.09 -16.71
C ASP A 72 0.64 -0.91 -16.83
N LEU A 73 0.79 -1.73 -17.88
CA LEU A 73 2.07 -2.30 -18.36
C LEU A 73 2.27 -1.97 -19.83
#